data_AF-A0A3R6KV70-F1
#
_entry.id   AF-A0A3R6KV70-F1
#
_cell.length_a   1.000
_cell.length_b   1.000
_cell.length_c   1.000
_cell.angle_alpha   90.00
_cell.angle_beta   90.00
_cell.angle_gamma   90.00
#
_symmetry.space_group_name_H-M   'P 1'
#
loop_
_entity.id
_entity.type
_entity.pdbx_description
1 polymer ?
#
loop_
_entity_poly.entity_id
_entity_poly.type
_entity_poly.pdbx_seq_one_letter_code
_entity_poly.pdbx_strand_id
1 'polypeptide(L)'
;MSKFKYTKFEKQMNSVLKHQDEALADIHFPSSDETDATITRTEALLRGLGYQPEALRELVPIQQSKKVMVVPTWEELCAEAERHVGTGCELESIFTEEELRSNELAIRQLNEEFNVIHRLDTFDISIAALAELVGATVDILLVGVPTKTPEGLKGGPLANYVRDYFDKKFPEEEMQQLANSKISKVPYDAQDNRHTTIRVEGLSAYYHRLLQLGHDPLLGFIFGVTDILTGRMTTIDKAGNIVSQVMENYADRKESDIFAALAKQVIHFKSDVTTSMGLPAPLMSLFNLLQFGSIGEEEQTIAEIVQGMYYEGYDFIHFCSMSIPAMLVEVIVRLGYAIKRIKEGHAMKDSIPLSLNREKHPKLATMLFIAHAGATAANAGKVYFTQNPVAINYPQWIAFAKYSYSQLKWVLLEKPALRDAYVKGRINEELDAVLDESNATFDRFAEDYIVVFN
;
A
#
# COMPACT_ATOMS: atom_id res chain seq x y z
N MET A 1 40.72 -10.85 4.24
CA MET A 1 40.22 -10.27 2.98
C MET A 1 38.94 -9.56 3.31
N SER A 2 38.94 -8.23 3.28
CA SER A 2 37.80 -7.38 3.61
C SER A 2 36.54 -7.79 2.82
N LYS A 3 35.39 -7.61 3.47
CA LYS A 3 34.08 -7.81 2.85
C LYS A 3 33.70 -6.67 1.90
N PHE A 4 34.39 -5.53 1.98
CA PHE A 4 34.06 -4.31 1.26
C PHE A 4 35.03 -4.01 0.11
N LYS A 5 34.54 -3.25 -0.86
CA LYS A 5 35.36 -2.70 -1.95
C LYS A 5 35.49 -1.21 -1.74
N TYR A 6 36.72 -0.76 -1.54
CA TYR A 6 37.02 0.64 -1.28
C TYR A 6 37.48 1.38 -2.53
N THR A 7 36.98 2.60 -2.70
CA THR A 7 37.52 3.63 -3.58
C THR A 7 38.93 4.04 -3.12
N LYS A 8 39.66 4.77 -3.97
CA LYS A 8 40.98 5.30 -3.62
C LYS A 8 40.91 6.20 -2.38
N PHE A 9 39.90 7.08 -2.34
CA PHE A 9 39.70 8.01 -1.23
C PHE A 9 39.40 7.28 0.09
N GLU A 10 38.51 6.30 0.08
CA GLU A 10 38.20 5.50 1.29
C GLU A 10 39.43 4.75 1.81
N LYS A 11 40.30 4.24 0.93
CA LYS A 11 41.56 3.61 1.37
C LYS A 11 42.50 4.60 2.07
N GLN A 12 42.56 5.84 1.58
CA GLN A 12 43.35 6.90 2.22
C GLN A 12 42.75 7.23 3.59
N MET A 13 41.43 7.42 3.66
CA MET A 13 40.72 7.68 4.91
C MET A 13 40.92 6.57 5.94
N ASN A 14 40.80 5.30 5.55
CA ASN A 14 41.05 4.17 6.46
C ASN A 14 42.49 4.16 6.97
N SER A 15 43.47 4.54 6.14
CA SER A 15 44.88 4.58 6.55
C SER A 15 45.11 5.70 7.56
N VAL A 16 44.51 6.89 7.35
CA VAL A 16 44.55 8.01 8.29
C VAL A 16 43.91 7.64 9.63
N LEU A 17 42.70 7.05 9.60
CA LEU A 17 41.98 6.64 10.81
C LEU A 17 42.78 5.62 11.61
N LYS A 18 43.35 4.60 10.94
CA LYS A 18 44.18 3.60 11.62
C LYS A 18 45.42 4.21 12.27
N HIS A 19 46.11 5.10 11.57
CA HIS A 19 47.28 5.77 12.13
C HIS A 19 46.92 6.60 13.37
N GLN A 20 45.79 7.32 13.32
CA GLN A 20 45.30 8.12 14.45
C GLN A 20 44.86 7.25 15.63
N ASP A 21 44.22 6.11 15.38
CA ASP A 21 43.85 5.14 16.42
C ASP A 21 45.09 4.59 17.15
N GLU A 22 46.13 4.17 16.39
CA GLU A 22 47.41 3.74 16.97
C GLU A 22 48.08 4.88 17.77
N ALA A 23 48.07 6.11 17.24
CA ALA A 23 48.65 7.26 17.92
C ALA A 23 47.90 7.63 19.21
N LEU A 24 46.57 7.47 19.24
CA LEU A 24 45.75 7.69 20.44
C LEU A 24 46.03 6.64 21.51
N ALA A 25 46.21 5.37 21.12
CA ALA A 25 46.54 4.29 22.05
C ALA A 25 47.88 4.50 22.77
N ASP A 26 48.83 5.18 22.12
CA ASP A 26 50.14 5.52 22.67
C ASP A 26 50.10 6.73 23.64
N ILE A 27 48.96 7.44 23.76
CA ILE A 27 48.81 8.56 24.71
C ILE A 27 48.61 8.00 26.13
N HIS A 28 49.59 8.26 27.00
CA HIS A 28 49.50 7.93 28.42
C HIS A 28 49.34 9.18 29.28
N PHE A 29 48.25 9.25 30.03
CA PHE A 29 48.03 10.30 31.01
C PHE A 29 48.66 9.91 32.37
N PRO A 30 49.25 10.88 33.10
CA PRO A 30 49.72 10.62 34.46
C PRO A 30 48.56 10.17 35.36
N SER A 31 48.84 9.30 36.34
CA SER A 31 47.83 8.88 37.32
C SER A 31 47.30 10.09 38.11
N SER A 32 45.98 10.14 38.30
CA SER A 32 45.36 11.15 39.18
C SER A 32 45.95 11.08 40.59
N ASP A 33 46.25 9.87 41.08
CA ASP A 33 46.76 9.65 42.43
C ASP A 33 48.18 10.21 42.59
N GLU A 34 49.03 10.06 41.57
CA GLU A 34 50.38 10.65 41.57
C GLU A 34 50.35 12.17 41.47
N THR A 35 49.40 12.69 40.70
CA THR A 35 49.17 14.13 40.56
C THR A 35 48.69 14.71 41.89
N ASP A 36 47.72 14.09 42.54
CA ASP A 36 47.17 14.50 43.83
C ASP A 36 48.20 14.37 44.96
N ALA A 37 49.02 13.31 44.96
CA ALA A 37 50.12 13.16 45.90
C ALA A 37 51.19 14.24 45.72
N THR A 38 51.42 14.68 44.48
CA THR A 38 52.35 15.77 44.16
C THR A 38 51.80 17.13 44.56
N ILE A 39 50.51 17.37 44.31
CA ILE A 39 49.79 18.56 44.80
C ILE A 39 49.89 18.63 46.32
N THR A 40 49.56 17.53 47.02
CA THR A 40 49.61 17.45 48.49
C THR A 40 51.01 17.74 49.04
N ARG A 41 52.06 17.17 48.44
CA ARG A 41 53.46 17.45 48.82
C ARG A 41 53.83 18.91 48.60
N THR A 42 53.37 19.50 47.50
CA THR A 42 53.66 20.89 47.14
C THR A 42 52.92 21.86 48.08
N GLU A 43 51.65 21.61 48.39
CA GLU A 43 50.89 22.39 49.36
C GLU A 43 51.55 22.33 50.75
N ALA A 44 52.03 21.17 51.18
CA ALA A 44 52.77 21.03 52.44
C ALA A 44 54.09 21.81 52.46
N LEU A 45 54.86 21.79 51.35
CA LEU A 45 56.09 22.56 51.20
C LEU A 45 55.82 24.08 51.26
N LEU A 46 54.79 24.54 50.55
CA LEU A 46 54.40 25.96 50.53
C LEU A 46 54.02 26.45 51.93
N ARG A 47 53.25 25.66 52.68
CA ARG A 47 52.95 25.93 54.10
C ARG A 47 54.22 25.98 54.95
N GLY A 48 55.17 25.07 54.71
CA GLY A 48 56.46 25.05 55.39
C GLY A 48 57.36 26.26 55.12
N LEU A 49 57.20 26.90 53.95
CA LEU A 49 57.89 28.14 53.58
C LEU A 49 57.15 29.42 54.05
N GLY A 50 56.03 29.28 54.76
CA GLY A 50 55.25 30.39 55.31
C GLY A 50 54.18 30.96 54.37
N TYR A 51 53.91 30.31 53.24
CA TYR A 51 52.82 30.68 52.32
C TYR A 51 51.51 29.99 52.70
N GLN A 52 50.38 30.60 52.37
CA GLN A 52 49.05 29.98 52.49
C GLN A 52 48.53 29.58 51.11
N PRO A 53 48.57 28.27 50.74
CA PRO A 53 48.10 27.79 49.44
C PRO A 53 46.67 28.21 49.10
N GLU A 54 45.81 28.32 50.12
CA GLU A 54 44.41 28.70 49.99
C GLU A 54 44.26 30.16 49.54
N ALA A 55 45.15 31.06 49.98
CA ALA A 55 45.17 32.46 49.57
C ALA A 55 45.71 32.66 48.13
N LEU A 56 46.38 31.66 47.56
CA LEU A 56 46.87 31.68 46.17
C LEU A 56 45.79 31.27 45.15
N ARG A 57 44.68 30.66 45.59
CA ARG A 57 43.56 30.25 44.73
C ARG A 57 42.74 31.43 44.20
N GLU A 58 42.82 32.59 44.84
CA GLU A 58 42.11 33.83 44.43
C GLU A 58 42.92 34.71 43.45
N LEU A 59 44.12 34.28 43.06
CA LEU A 59 44.90 34.98 42.04
C LEU A 59 44.21 34.81 40.67
N VAL A 60 43.99 35.92 39.98
CA VAL A 60 43.51 35.91 38.59
C VAL A 60 44.50 35.07 37.76
N PRO A 61 44.06 34.03 37.05
CA PRO A 61 44.94 33.24 36.20
C PRO A 61 45.69 34.20 35.26
N ILE A 62 47.02 34.10 35.23
CA ILE A 62 47.81 34.81 34.22
C ILE A 62 47.27 34.37 32.87
N GLN A 63 46.72 35.31 32.09
CA GLN A 63 46.18 35.03 30.77
C GLN A 63 47.34 34.53 29.90
N GLN A 64 47.45 33.21 29.75
CA GLN A 64 48.49 32.61 28.92
C GLN A 64 48.26 33.08 27.48
N SER A 65 49.33 33.48 26.79
CA SER A 65 49.24 33.80 25.38
C SER A 65 48.71 32.58 24.63
N LYS A 66 47.60 32.73 23.90
CA LYS A 66 47.04 31.65 23.07
C LYS A 66 48.13 31.06 22.19
N LYS A 67 48.31 29.74 22.25
CA LYS A 67 49.29 29.04 21.42
C LYS A 67 48.76 28.96 19.99
N VAL A 68 49.64 29.05 19.00
CA VAL A 68 49.27 28.86 17.59
C VAL A 68 49.19 27.36 17.32
N MET A 69 48.06 26.89 16.81
CA MET A 69 47.87 25.53 16.32
C MET A 69 47.66 25.59 14.81
N VAL A 70 48.48 24.86 14.06
CA VAL A 70 48.34 24.73 12.61
C VAL A 70 47.71 23.38 12.32
N VAL A 71 46.56 23.40 11.63
CA VAL A 71 45.84 22.18 11.24
C VAL A 71 46.48 21.62 9.97
N PRO A 72 46.92 20.35 9.96
CA PRO A 72 47.52 19.73 8.78
C PRO A 72 46.53 19.65 7.61
N THR A 73 47.05 19.74 6.39
CA THR A 73 46.27 19.49 5.16
C THR A 73 45.95 17.99 5.02
N TRP A 74 44.94 17.67 4.22
CA TRP A 74 44.55 16.28 3.98
C TRP A 74 45.69 15.44 3.37
N GLU A 75 46.45 16.03 2.43
CA GLU A 75 47.59 15.39 1.79
C GLU A 75 48.72 15.09 2.78
N GLU A 76 48.97 15.99 3.73
CA GLU A 76 49.94 15.80 4.80
C GLU A 76 49.51 14.65 5.74
N LEU A 77 48.23 14.61 6.14
CA LEU A 77 47.68 13.53 6.95
C LEU A 77 47.80 12.18 6.25
N CYS A 78 47.47 12.11 4.96
CA CYS A 78 47.63 10.89 4.17
C CYS A 78 49.09 10.44 4.09
N ALA A 79 50.01 11.37 3.80
CA ALA A 79 51.43 11.05 3.67
C ALA A 79 52.06 10.62 5.01
N GLU A 80 51.59 11.16 6.13
CA GLU A 80 51.99 10.72 7.47
C GLU A 80 51.45 9.33 7.80
N ALA A 81 50.17 9.08 7.55
CA ALA A 81 49.57 7.78 7.80
C ALA A 81 50.20 6.67 6.94
N GLU A 82 50.39 6.90 5.64
CA GLU A 82 51.01 5.93 4.73
C GLU A 82 52.44 5.57 5.14
N ARG A 83 53.18 6.49 5.79
CA ARG A 83 54.52 6.22 6.33
C ARG A 83 54.50 5.28 7.54
N HIS A 84 53.46 5.35 8.37
CA HIS A 84 53.37 4.57 9.61
C HIS A 84 52.66 3.23 9.41
N VAL A 85 51.46 3.25 8.83
CA VAL A 85 50.59 2.06 8.71
C VAL A 85 50.56 1.46 7.30
N GLY A 86 51.22 2.11 6.33
CA GLY A 86 51.25 1.68 4.93
C GLY A 86 49.99 2.03 4.15
N THR A 87 49.93 1.57 2.89
CA THR A 87 48.77 1.78 2.01
C THR A 87 47.83 0.58 2.03
N GLY A 88 46.52 0.85 2.05
CA GLY A 88 45.50 -0.19 1.84
C GLY A 88 44.99 -0.83 3.13
N CYS A 89 44.96 -0.07 4.22
CA CYS A 89 44.31 -0.49 5.45
C CYS A 89 42.81 -0.74 5.22
N GLU A 90 42.33 -1.89 5.66
CA GLU A 90 40.92 -2.26 5.62
C GLU A 90 40.21 -1.59 6.82
N LEU A 91 38.99 -1.07 6.63
CA LEU A 91 38.26 -0.38 7.71
C LEU A 91 38.03 -1.32 8.90
N GLU A 92 37.78 -2.61 8.61
CA GLU A 92 37.59 -3.62 9.64
C GLU A 92 38.83 -3.81 10.54
N SER A 93 40.03 -3.46 10.07
CA SER A 93 41.27 -3.62 10.82
C SER A 93 41.48 -2.61 11.95
N ILE A 94 40.66 -1.56 12.00
CA ILE A 94 40.68 -0.54 13.05
C ILE A 94 39.87 -1.02 14.27
N PHE A 95 38.97 -1.98 14.07
CA PHE A 95 38.09 -2.48 15.12
C PHE A 95 38.56 -3.85 15.61
N THR A 96 38.29 -4.12 16.88
CA THR A 96 38.41 -5.46 17.45
C THR A 96 37.33 -6.41 16.90
N GLU A 97 37.59 -7.71 16.95
CA GLU A 97 36.59 -8.73 16.59
C GLU A 97 35.31 -8.64 17.43
N GLU A 98 35.40 -8.17 18.68
CA GLU A 98 34.23 -7.96 19.55
C GLU A 98 33.39 -6.76 19.07
N GLU A 99 34.02 -5.64 18.69
CA GLU A 99 33.31 -4.48 18.14
C GLU A 99 32.63 -4.80 16.81
N LEU A 100 33.32 -5.50 15.90
CA LEU A 100 32.74 -5.91 14.63
C LEU A 100 31.52 -6.82 14.82
N ARG A 101 31.59 -7.75 15.79
CA ARG A 101 30.43 -8.60 16.16
C ARG A 101 29.31 -7.80 16.81
N SER A 102 29.64 -6.83 17.65
CA SER A 102 28.67 -5.93 18.27
C SER A 102 27.91 -5.12 17.21
N ASN A 103 28.62 -4.58 16.22
CA ASN A 103 28.02 -3.84 15.10
C ASN A 103 27.07 -4.71 14.27
N GLU A 104 27.47 -5.95 13.97
CA GLU A 104 26.59 -6.89 13.27
C GLU A 104 25.34 -7.22 14.10
N LEU A 105 25.48 -7.37 15.43
CA LEU A 105 24.36 -7.60 16.34
C LEU A 105 23.42 -6.39 16.39
N ALA A 106 23.94 -5.17 16.46
CA ALA A 106 23.15 -3.94 16.47
C ALA A 106 22.30 -3.80 15.20
N ILE A 107 22.87 -4.07 14.02
CA ILE A 107 22.12 -4.08 12.75
C ILE A 107 21.01 -5.14 12.78
N ARG A 108 21.27 -6.34 13.34
CA ARG A 108 20.24 -7.37 13.48
C ARG A 108 19.12 -6.93 14.42
N GLN A 109 19.45 -6.29 15.53
CA GLN A 109 18.47 -5.75 16.49
C GLN A 109 17.59 -4.67 15.84
N LEU A 110 18.17 -3.71 15.11
CA LEU A 110 17.39 -2.69 14.38
C LEU A 110 16.44 -3.31 13.34
N ASN A 111 16.90 -4.35 12.64
CA ASN A 111 16.05 -5.11 11.73
C ASN A 111 14.89 -5.82 12.45
N GLU A 112 15.14 -6.36 13.65
CA GLU A 112 14.12 -7.00 14.49
C GLU A 112 13.10 -5.99 15.02
N GLU A 113 13.54 -4.83 15.50
CA GLU A 113 12.68 -3.72 15.93
C GLU A 113 11.72 -3.30 14.81
N PHE A 114 12.25 -3.08 13.60
CA PHE A 114 11.42 -2.78 12.44
C PHE A 114 10.39 -3.88 12.15
N ASN A 115 10.80 -5.15 12.27
CA ASN A 115 9.91 -6.28 12.04
C ASN A 115 8.81 -6.35 13.10
N VAL A 116 9.08 -6.02 14.36
CA VAL A 116 8.08 -5.98 15.44
C VAL A 116 6.95 -5.00 15.13
N ILE A 117 7.28 -3.81 14.60
CA ILE A 117 6.28 -2.79 14.20
C ILE A 117 5.25 -3.37 13.21
N HIS A 118 5.70 -4.24 12.30
CA HIS A 118 4.89 -4.81 11.23
C HIS A 118 4.37 -6.22 11.53
N ARG A 119 4.71 -6.79 12.69
CA ARG A 119 4.31 -8.14 13.08
C ARG A 119 2.88 -8.12 13.59
N LEU A 120 2.05 -8.99 13.03
CA LEU A 120 0.68 -9.17 13.51
C LEU A 120 0.70 -9.86 14.88
N ASP A 121 -0.12 -9.36 15.79
CA ASP A 121 -0.41 -10.02 17.06
C ASP A 121 -1.72 -10.81 17.01
N THR A 122 -2.04 -11.48 18.11
CA THR A 122 -3.23 -12.34 18.23
C THR A 122 -4.53 -11.57 17.98
N PHE A 123 -4.62 -10.29 18.39
CA PHE A 123 -5.82 -9.49 18.15
C PHE A 123 -5.95 -9.12 16.67
N ASP A 124 -4.84 -8.76 16.02
CA ASP A 124 -4.83 -8.46 14.58
C ASP A 124 -5.36 -9.66 13.77
N ILE A 125 -4.88 -10.87 14.08
CA ILE A 125 -5.34 -12.11 13.44
C ILE A 125 -6.79 -12.43 13.80
N SER A 126 -7.18 -12.27 15.07
CA SER A 126 -8.54 -12.57 15.53
C SER A 126 -9.58 -11.67 14.87
N ILE A 127 -9.27 -10.38 14.68
CA ILE A 127 -10.12 -9.42 13.96
C ILE A 127 -10.28 -9.84 12.50
N ALA A 128 -9.18 -10.21 11.83
CA ALA A 128 -9.21 -10.64 10.44
C ALA A 128 -10.02 -11.94 10.26
N ALA A 129 -9.80 -12.92 11.15
CA ALA A 129 -10.53 -14.19 11.14
C ALA A 129 -12.04 -13.99 11.41
N LEU A 130 -12.40 -13.12 12.37
CA LEU A 130 -13.80 -12.78 12.61
C LEU A 130 -14.44 -12.14 11.38
N ALA A 131 -13.75 -11.18 10.74
CA ALA A 131 -14.24 -10.50 9.55
C ALA A 131 -14.47 -11.48 8.39
N GLU A 132 -13.51 -12.37 8.14
CA GLU A 132 -13.64 -13.46 7.18
C GLU A 132 -14.86 -14.33 7.46
N LEU A 133 -15.00 -14.84 8.69
CA LEU A 133 -16.09 -15.76 9.06
C LEU A 133 -17.45 -15.10 8.89
N VAL A 134 -17.59 -13.84 9.31
CA VAL A 134 -18.82 -13.08 9.13
C VAL A 134 -19.10 -12.85 7.64
N GLY A 135 -18.11 -12.41 6.87
CA GLY A 135 -18.25 -12.21 5.42
C GLY A 135 -18.68 -13.48 4.69
N ALA A 136 -18.00 -14.60 4.94
CA ALA A 136 -18.32 -15.90 4.36
C ALA A 136 -19.72 -16.39 4.76
N THR A 137 -20.09 -16.25 6.04
CA THR A 137 -21.42 -16.66 6.52
C THR A 137 -22.53 -15.86 5.85
N VAL A 138 -22.36 -14.54 5.70
CA VAL A 138 -23.33 -13.67 5.02
C VAL A 138 -23.41 -14.02 3.52
N ASP A 139 -22.28 -14.25 2.85
CA ASP A 139 -22.26 -14.66 1.44
C ASP A 139 -22.96 -15.99 1.18
N ILE A 140 -22.72 -16.99 2.05
CA ILE A 140 -23.24 -18.34 1.87
C ILE A 140 -24.72 -18.39 2.26
N LEU A 141 -25.08 -17.90 3.44
CA LEU A 141 -26.42 -18.11 4.02
C LEU A 141 -27.41 -17.01 3.63
N LEU A 142 -26.96 -15.75 3.53
CA LEU A 142 -27.86 -14.61 3.36
C LEU A 142 -27.92 -14.12 1.92
N VAL A 143 -26.82 -14.14 1.18
CA VAL A 143 -26.82 -13.84 -0.26
C VAL A 143 -27.19 -15.07 -1.06
N GLY A 144 -26.54 -16.21 -0.80
CA GLY A 144 -26.84 -17.49 -1.46
C GLY A 144 -26.44 -17.49 -2.94
N VAL A 145 -27.05 -18.39 -3.71
CA VAL A 145 -26.94 -18.47 -5.18
C VAL A 145 -28.32 -18.10 -5.74
N PRO A 146 -28.41 -17.17 -6.69
CA PRO A 146 -29.70 -16.78 -7.26
C PRO A 146 -30.23 -17.90 -8.17
N THR A 147 -31.55 -18.04 -8.18
CA THR A 147 -32.29 -19.08 -8.90
C THR A 147 -33.53 -18.45 -9.52
N LYS A 148 -33.82 -18.79 -10.78
CA LYS A 148 -35.06 -18.36 -11.43
C LYS A 148 -36.22 -19.19 -10.90
N THR A 149 -37.27 -18.52 -10.45
CA THR A 149 -38.54 -19.12 -10.06
C THR A 149 -39.67 -18.54 -10.93
N PRO A 150 -40.88 -19.12 -10.91
CA PRO A 150 -42.04 -18.52 -11.58
C PRO A 150 -42.38 -17.10 -11.09
N GLU A 151 -41.94 -16.75 -9.88
CA GLU A 151 -42.13 -15.43 -9.25
C GLU A 151 -40.96 -14.46 -9.52
N GLY A 152 -40.01 -14.85 -10.37
CA GLY A 152 -38.81 -14.07 -10.70
C GLY A 152 -37.53 -14.63 -10.10
N LEU A 153 -36.48 -13.81 -10.06
CA LEU A 153 -35.18 -14.23 -9.55
C LEU A 153 -35.15 -14.18 -8.01
N LYS A 154 -34.86 -15.31 -7.36
CA LYS A 154 -34.77 -15.42 -5.90
C LYS A 154 -33.40 -15.94 -5.47
N GLY A 155 -32.84 -15.36 -4.42
CA GLY A 155 -31.62 -15.81 -3.75
C GLY A 155 -31.85 -16.05 -2.26
N GLY A 156 -30.82 -15.83 -1.45
CA GLY A 156 -30.94 -15.83 0.00
C GLY A 156 -31.72 -14.63 0.56
N PRO A 157 -32.05 -14.63 1.87
CA PRO A 157 -32.85 -13.58 2.50
C PRO A 157 -32.35 -12.15 2.28
N LEU A 158 -31.02 -11.93 2.33
CA LEU A 158 -30.43 -10.61 2.11
C LEU A 158 -30.48 -10.21 0.62
N ALA A 159 -30.19 -11.15 -0.29
CA ALA A 159 -30.29 -10.87 -1.73
C ALA A 159 -31.73 -10.51 -2.12
N ASN A 160 -32.72 -11.22 -1.57
CA ASN A 160 -34.13 -10.91 -1.76
C ASN A 160 -34.49 -9.55 -1.17
N TYR A 161 -34.04 -9.24 0.06
CA TYR A 161 -34.26 -7.93 0.66
C TYR A 161 -33.69 -6.78 -0.19
N VAL A 162 -32.48 -6.94 -0.73
CA VAL A 162 -31.86 -5.94 -1.62
C VAL A 162 -32.70 -5.79 -2.89
N ARG A 163 -33.10 -6.89 -3.52
CA ARG A 163 -33.94 -6.83 -4.72
C ARG A 163 -35.30 -6.17 -4.45
N ASP A 164 -35.99 -6.56 -3.38
CA ASP A 164 -37.25 -5.96 -2.95
C ASP A 164 -37.09 -4.45 -2.67
N TYR A 165 -35.93 -4.03 -2.15
CA TYR A 165 -35.60 -2.61 -1.99
C TYR A 165 -35.49 -1.89 -3.34
N PHE A 166 -34.84 -2.48 -4.33
CA PHE A 166 -34.77 -1.93 -5.69
C PHE A 166 -36.17 -1.87 -6.33
N ASP A 167 -36.96 -2.93 -6.25
CA ASP A 167 -38.31 -2.99 -6.81
C ASP A 167 -39.24 -1.96 -6.16
N LYS A 168 -39.12 -1.76 -4.85
CA LYS A 168 -39.83 -0.70 -4.13
C LYS A 168 -39.36 0.70 -4.53
N LYS A 169 -38.06 0.88 -4.74
CA LYS A 169 -37.47 2.18 -5.10
C LYS A 169 -37.73 2.55 -6.55
N PHE A 170 -37.87 1.56 -7.42
CA PHE A 170 -38.09 1.67 -8.85
C PHE A 170 -39.27 0.77 -9.28
N PRO A 171 -40.52 1.18 -8.96
CA PRO A 171 -41.70 0.37 -9.24
C PRO A 171 -41.84 0.06 -10.73
N GLU A 172 -42.29 -1.16 -11.04
CA GLU A 172 -42.36 -1.66 -12.43
C GLU A 172 -43.18 -0.73 -13.33
N GLU A 173 -44.36 -0.29 -12.89
CA GLU A 173 -45.23 0.59 -13.69
C GLU A 173 -44.52 1.91 -14.05
N GLU A 174 -43.85 2.55 -13.09
CA GLU A 174 -43.11 3.78 -13.32
C GLU A 174 -41.90 3.55 -14.24
N MET A 175 -41.19 2.43 -14.08
CA MET A 175 -40.04 2.11 -14.91
C MET A 175 -40.45 1.76 -16.33
N GLN A 176 -41.60 1.09 -16.53
CA GLN A 176 -42.17 0.86 -17.86
C GLN A 176 -42.60 2.17 -18.53
N GLN A 177 -43.24 3.09 -17.79
CA GLN A 177 -43.56 4.42 -18.31
C GLN A 177 -42.29 5.18 -18.69
N LEU A 178 -41.27 5.14 -17.83
CA LEU A 178 -39.98 5.78 -18.09
C LEU A 178 -39.28 5.16 -19.30
N ALA A 179 -39.21 3.83 -19.41
CA ALA A 179 -38.61 3.10 -20.52
C ALA A 179 -39.26 3.42 -21.87
N ASN A 180 -40.54 3.80 -21.88
CA ASN A 180 -41.29 4.20 -23.07
C ASN A 180 -41.23 5.70 -23.38
N SER A 181 -40.66 6.51 -22.48
CA SER A 181 -40.52 7.96 -22.65
C SER A 181 -39.32 8.31 -23.55
N LYS A 182 -39.42 9.39 -24.33
CA LYS A 182 -38.32 9.84 -25.22
C LYS A 182 -37.04 10.21 -24.47
N ILE A 183 -37.15 10.61 -23.19
CA ILE A 183 -36.01 11.05 -22.37
C ILE A 183 -35.12 9.88 -21.91
N SER A 184 -35.61 8.63 -21.97
CA SER A 184 -34.84 7.42 -21.63
C SER A 184 -34.37 6.65 -22.87
N LYS A 185 -34.94 6.92 -24.04
CA LYS A 185 -34.60 6.22 -25.28
C LYS A 185 -33.23 6.68 -25.77
N VAL A 186 -32.32 5.72 -25.90
CA VAL A 186 -30.94 5.89 -26.38
C VAL A 186 -30.75 5.22 -27.74
N PRO A 187 -29.76 5.66 -28.55
CA PRO A 187 -29.53 5.11 -29.87
C PRO A 187 -28.89 3.72 -29.86
N TYR A 188 -28.19 3.32 -28.80
CA TYR A 188 -27.53 2.02 -28.75
C TYR A 188 -28.49 0.87 -28.38
N ASP A 189 -29.64 1.15 -27.77
CA ASP A 189 -30.60 0.18 -27.19
C ASP A 189 -31.42 -0.56 -28.27
N ALA A 190 -30.72 -1.34 -29.11
CA ALA A 190 -31.31 -2.22 -30.11
C ALA A 190 -31.54 -3.62 -29.51
N GLN A 191 -32.77 -4.13 -29.58
CA GLN A 191 -33.08 -5.46 -29.00
C GLN A 191 -32.63 -6.63 -29.90
N ASP A 192 -32.44 -6.40 -31.19
CA ASP A 192 -32.02 -7.40 -32.17
C ASP A 192 -31.42 -6.73 -33.42
N ASN A 193 -31.06 -7.55 -34.41
CA ASN A 193 -30.39 -7.12 -35.63
C ASN A 193 -31.32 -6.53 -36.73
N ARG A 194 -32.62 -6.33 -36.49
CA ARG A 194 -33.55 -5.80 -37.53
C ARG A 194 -33.18 -4.39 -37.98
N HIS A 195 -32.55 -3.61 -37.10
CA HIS A 195 -32.21 -2.21 -37.34
C HIS A 195 -30.69 -1.95 -37.36
N THR A 196 -29.88 -3.01 -37.32
CA THR A 196 -28.41 -2.92 -37.40
C THR A 196 -27.94 -3.02 -38.85
N THR A 197 -26.91 -2.28 -39.21
CA THR A 197 -26.23 -2.41 -40.51
C THR A 197 -25.21 -3.54 -40.48
N ILE A 198 -24.45 -3.63 -39.39
CA ILE A 198 -23.50 -4.72 -39.12
C ILE A 198 -24.18 -5.67 -38.15
N ARG A 199 -24.31 -6.93 -38.54
CA ARG A 199 -24.88 -7.97 -37.68
C ARG A 199 -24.00 -8.15 -36.44
N VAL A 200 -24.60 -8.06 -35.27
CA VAL A 200 -24.00 -8.34 -33.95
C VAL A 200 -24.40 -9.75 -33.53
N GLU A 201 -23.43 -10.63 -33.34
CA GLU A 201 -23.68 -12.02 -32.98
C GLU A 201 -24.28 -12.16 -31.57
N GLY A 202 -25.36 -12.94 -31.45
CA GLY A 202 -26.07 -13.15 -30.19
C GLY A 202 -26.97 -12.01 -29.70
N LEU A 203 -27.05 -10.90 -30.46
CA LEU A 203 -27.92 -9.77 -30.12
C LEU A 203 -29.40 -10.20 -30.13
N SER A 204 -30.02 -10.10 -28.96
CA SER A 204 -31.38 -10.56 -28.68
C SER A 204 -31.93 -9.85 -27.44
N ALA A 205 -33.25 -9.94 -27.21
CA ALA A 205 -33.89 -9.35 -26.03
C ALA A 205 -33.25 -9.82 -24.70
N TYR A 206 -32.68 -11.02 -24.67
CA TYR A 206 -32.00 -11.57 -23.49
C TYR A 206 -30.57 -11.06 -23.30
N TYR A 207 -29.85 -10.72 -24.37
CA TYR A 207 -28.42 -10.43 -24.31
C TYR A 207 -28.04 -9.00 -24.69
N HIS A 208 -28.95 -8.21 -25.26
CA HIS A 208 -28.62 -6.87 -25.78
C HIS A 208 -27.89 -5.99 -24.76
N ARG A 209 -28.34 -5.98 -23.51
CA ARG A 209 -27.70 -5.22 -22.42
C ARG A 209 -26.29 -5.72 -22.07
N LEU A 210 -26.04 -7.02 -22.15
CA LEU A 210 -24.69 -7.54 -21.92
C LEU A 210 -23.76 -7.20 -23.09
N LEU A 211 -24.24 -7.25 -24.33
CA LEU A 211 -23.41 -7.06 -25.52
C LEU A 211 -23.15 -5.59 -25.85
N GLN A 212 -24.05 -4.69 -25.48
CA GLN A 212 -23.92 -3.25 -25.73
C GLN A 212 -23.26 -2.56 -24.54
N LEU A 213 -22.08 -1.95 -24.77
CA LEU A 213 -21.30 -1.31 -23.71
C LEU A 213 -22.02 -0.14 -23.04
N GLY A 214 -23.04 0.42 -23.70
CA GLY A 214 -23.91 1.46 -23.16
C GLY A 214 -24.70 1.03 -21.92
N HIS A 215 -25.02 -0.26 -21.75
CA HIS A 215 -25.77 -0.76 -20.58
C HIS A 215 -24.85 -1.15 -19.40
N ASP A 216 -23.53 -1.21 -19.58
CA ASP A 216 -22.61 -1.51 -18.47
C ASP A 216 -22.58 -0.36 -17.44
N PRO A 217 -22.76 -0.61 -16.14
CA PRO A 217 -22.84 0.44 -15.12
C PRO A 217 -21.62 1.38 -15.03
N LEU A 218 -20.44 0.97 -15.52
CA LEU A 218 -19.25 1.82 -15.58
C LEU A 218 -18.94 2.25 -17.02
N LEU A 219 -18.91 1.31 -17.96
CA LEU A 219 -18.53 1.62 -19.33
C LEU A 219 -19.60 2.46 -20.04
N GLY A 220 -20.86 2.39 -19.64
CA GLY A 220 -21.94 3.18 -20.23
C GLY A 220 -21.79 4.69 -20.02
N PHE A 221 -21.07 5.13 -18.97
CA PHE A 221 -20.74 6.55 -18.82
C PHE A 221 -19.71 7.06 -19.84
N ILE A 222 -18.95 6.15 -20.46
CA ILE A 222 -17.99 6.46 -21.52
C ILE A 222 -18.63 6.15 -22.88
N PHE A 223 -18.90 4.87 -23.13
CA PHE A 223 -19.41 4.37 -24.41
C PHE A 223 -20.87 4.74 -24.62
N GLY A 224 -21.74 4.59 -23.63
CA GLY A 224 -23.16 4.95 -23.74
C GLY A 224 -23.36 6.44 -23.99
N VAL A 225 -22.65 7.30 -23.27
CA VAL A 225 -22.67 8.77 -23.50
C VAL A 225 -22.13 9.11 -24.89
N THR A 226 -21.01 8.50 -25.30
CA THR A 226 -20.44 8.71 -26.65
C THR A 226 -21.42 8.25 -27.74
N ASP A 227 -22.07 7.11 -27.55
CA ASP A 227 -23.05 6.54 -28.45
C ASP A 227 -24.32 7.42 -28.52
N ILE A 228 -24.77 8.02 -27.41
CA ILE A 228 -25.85 9.02 -27.38
C ILE A 228 -25.48 10.26 -28.21
N LEU A 229 -24.28 10.80 -28.02
CA LEU A 229 -23.81 11.99 -28.76
C LEU A 229 -23.67 11.74 -30.26
N THR A 230 -23.19 10.55 -30.62
CA THR A 230 -22.85 10.20 -32.01
C THR A 230 -23.95 9.43 -32.73
N GLY A 231 -24.97 8.93 -32.01
CA GLY A 231 -26.07 8.09 -32.53
C GLY A 231 -25.59 6.74 -33.00
N ARG A 232 -24.69 6.17 -32.21
CA ARG A 232 -24.06 4.91 -32.51
C ARG A 232 -24.51 3.84 -31.52
N MET A 233 -24.14 2.61 -31.82
CA MET A 233 -24.22 1.48 -30.92
C MET A 233 -22.86 0.81 -30.92
N THR A 234 -22.21 0.77 -29.77
CA THR A 234 -20.93 0.10 -29.55
C THR A 234 -21.15 -1.17 -28.74
N THR A 235 -20.72 -2.30 -29.32
CA THR A 235 -20.96 -3.65 -28.79
C THR A 235 -19.67 -4.46 -28.74
N ILE A 236 -19.67 -5.44 -27.84
CA ILE A 236 -18.80 -6.63 -27.90
C ILE A 236 -19.75 -7.81 -28.02
N ASP A 237 -19.79 -8.42 -29.20
CA ASP A 237 -20.72 -9.51 -29.48
C ASP A 237 -20.32 -10.81 -28.77
N LYS A 238 -21.15 -11.86 -28.91
CA LYS A 238 -20.89 -13.14 -28.23
C LYS A 238 -19.57 -13.81 -28.64
N ALA A 239 -19.09 -13.54 -29.85
CA ALA A 239 -17.83 -14.05 -30.39
C ALA A 239 -16.63 -13.13 -30.09
N GLY A 240 -16.83 -12.05 -29.31
CA GLY A 240 -15.77 -11.13 -28.90
C GLY A 240 -15.43 -10.06 -29.93
N ASN A 241 -16.23 -9.89 -30.99
CA ASN A 241 -15.99 -8.84 -31.97
C ASN A 241 -16.48 -7.49 -31.43
N ILE A 242 -15.62 -6.48 -31.51
CA ILE A 242 -15.99 -5.10 -31.19
C ILE A 242 -16.61 -4.46 -32.43
N VAL A 243 -17.88 -4.10 -32.35
CA VAL A 243 -18.62 -3.45 -33.44
C VAL A 243 -19.18 -2.13 -32.97
N SER A 244 -18.82 -1.05 -33.66
CA SER A 244 -19.45 0.26 -33.50
C SER A 244 -20.10 0.67 -34.82
N GLN A 245 -21.39 0.96 -34.81
CA GLN A 245 -22.16 1.29 -36.01
C GLN A 245 -23.14 2.44 -35.77
N VAL A 246 -23.49 3.18 -36.82
CA VAL A 246 -24.52 4.23 -36.77
C VAL A 246 -25.91 3.57 -36.75
N MET A 247 -26.79 4.07 -35.89
CA MET A 247 -28.15 3.56 -35.75
C MET A 247 -29.15 4.53 -36.41
N GLU A 248 -29.30 4.41 -37.74
CA GLU A 248 -30.11 5.34 -38.53
C GLU A 248 -31.59 5.39 -38.08
N ASN A 249 -32.16 4.22 -37.76
CA ASN A 249 -33.53 4.11 -37.27
C ASN A 249 -33.75 4.75 -35.89
N TYR A 250 -32.68 5.12 -35.19
CA TYR A 250 -32.67 5.71 -33.86
C TYR A 250 -32.00 7.10 -33.83
N ALA A 251 -31.88 7.74 -34.98
CA ALA A 251 -31.21 9.04 -35.12
C ALA A 251 -31.85 10.15 -34.26
N ASP A 252 -33.14 10.04 -33.94
CA ASP A 252 -33.90 10.97 -33.09
C ASP A 252 -33.63 10.79 -31.58
N ARG A 253 -32.88 9.76 -31.18
CA ARG A 253 -32.55 9.46 -29.78
C ARG A 253 -31.25 10.11 -29.30
N LYS A 254 -30.56 10.83 -30.18
CA LYS A 254 -29.33 11.55 -29.88
C LYS A 254 -29.53 12.67 -28.88
N GLU A 255 -28.44 13.10 -28.25
CA GLU A 255 -28.33 14.40 -27.61
C GLU A 255 -27.12 15.14 -28.19
N SER A 256 -27.18 16.47 -28.24
CA SER A 256 -26.06 17.29 -28.73
C SER A 256 -25.18 17.84 -27.60
N ASP A 257 -25.73 17.92 -26.39
CA ASP A 257 -25.04 18.40 -25.19
C ASP A 257 -24.59 17.23 -24.32
N ILE A 258 -23.39 17.34 -23.73
CA ILE A 258 -22.79 16.27 -22.93
C ILE A 258 -23.53 16.07 -21.60
N PHE A 259 -24.05 17.14 -20.98
CA PHE A 259 -24.83 17.00 -19.74
C PHE A 259 -26.21 16.39 -20.02
N ALA A 260 -26.83 16.74 -21.15
CA ALA A 260 -28.05 16.09 -21.61
C ALA A 260 -27.82 14.60 -21.92
N ALA A 261 -26.71 14.25 -22.58
CA ALA A 261 -26.34 12.86 -22.84
C ALA A 261 -26.08 12.07 -21.55
N LEU A 262 -25.37 12.66 -20.58
CA LEU A 262 -25.16 12.08 -19.25
C LEU A 262 -26.48 11.87 -18.50
N ALA A 263 -27.37 12.86 -18.50
CA ALA A 263 -28.68 12.76 -17.88
C ALA A 263 -29.52 11.65 -18.53
N LYS A 264 -29.56 11.60 -19.86
CA LYS A 264 -30.25 10.55 -20.62
C LYS A 264 -29.68 9.17 -20.31
N GLN A 265 -28.35 9.02 -20.20
CA GLN A 265 -27.70 7.77 -19.82
C GLN A 265 -28.14 7.30 -18.42
N VAL A 266 -28.17 8.20 -17.43
CA VAL A 266 -28.64 7.87 -16.07
C VAL A 266 -30.12 7.49 -16.06
N ILE A 267 -30.96 8.20 -16.83
CA ILE A 267 -32.38 7.90 -16.95
C ILE A 267 -32.59 6.53 -17.62
N HIS A 268 -31.81 6.20 -18.64
CA HIS A 268 -31.86 4.92 -19.33
C HIS A 268 -31.48 3.76 -18.39
N PHE A 269 -30.37 3.88 -17.65
CA PHE A 269 -30.01 2.92 -16.61
C PHE A 269 -31.10 2.73 -15.57
N LYS A 270 -31.72 3.83 -15.11
CA LYS A 270 -32.80 3.78 -14.15
C LYS A 270 -33.97 2.94 -14.66
N SER A 271 -34.37 3.08 -15.93
CA SER A 271 -35.46 2.29 -16.50
C SER A 271 -35.13 0.80 -16.67
N ASP A 272 -33.85 0.45 -16.75
CA ASP A 272 -33.40 -0.92 -17.02
C ASP A 272 -33.08 -1.75 -15.77
N VAL A 273 -32.80 -1.10 -14.62
CA VAL A 273 -32.22 -1.74 -13.43
C VAL A 273 -33.11 -2.84 -12.82
N THR A 274 -34.43 -2.67 -12.80
CA THR A 274 -35.40 -3.64 -12.24
C THR A 274 -36.09 -4.50 -13.31
N THR A 275 -35.60 -4.47 -14.57
CA THR A 275 -36.15 -5.34 -15.60
C THR A 275 -35.76 -6.81 -15.36
N SER A 276 -36.50 -7.74 -15.96
CA SER A 276 -36.27 -9.19 -15.80
C SER A 276 -34.84 -9.64 -16.17
N MET A 277 -34.26 -9.00 -17.19
CA MET A 277 -32.85 -9.11 -17.57
C MET A 277 -32.15 -7.79 -17.25
N GLY A 278 -31.95 -7.47 -15.97
CA GLY A 278 -31.42 -6.18 -15.52
C GLY A 278 -30.05 -5.81 -16.10
N LEU A 279 -29.51 -4.66 -15.68
CA LEU A 279 -28.17 -4.24 -16.10
C LEU A 279 -27.12 -5.33 -15.76
N PRO A 280 -26.09 -5.53 -16.59
CA PRO A 280 -25.01 -6.44 -16.27
C PRO A 280 -24.21 -5.96 -15.04
N ALA A 281 -23.45 -6.86 -14.41
CA ALA A 281 -22.50 -6.43 -13.39
C ALA A 281 -21.45 -5.47 -14.01
N PRO A 282 -20.86 -4.55 -13.22
CA PRO A 282 -19.87 -3.60 -13.73
C PRO A 282 -18.70 -4.31 -14.43
N LEU A 283 -18.33 -3.84 -15.62
CA LEU A 283 -17.28 -4.42 -16.50
C LEU A 283 -17.56 -5.84 -17.00
N MET A 284 -18.74 -6.41 -16.75
CA MET A 284 -19.06 -7.78 -17.14
C MET A 284 -19.07 -7.95 -18.66
N SER A 285 -19.47 -6.93 -19.42
CA SER A 285 -19.44 -6.95 -20.89
C SER A 285 -18.04 -7.17 -21.48
N LEU A 286 -16.97 -6.79 -20.76
CA LEU A 286 -15.60 -7.01 -21.24
C LEU A 286 -15.20 -8.48 -21.26
N PHE A 287 -15.87 -9.33 -20.49
CA PHE A 287 -15.59 -10.77 -20.49
C PHE A 287 -15.93 -11.43 -21.83
N ASN A 288 -16.74 -10.81 -22.68
CA ASN A 288 -16.96 -11.27 -24.05
C ASN A 288 -15.67 -11.24 -24.90
N LEU A 289 -14.61 -10.54 -24.48
CA LEU A 289 -13.29 -10.60 -25.14
C LEU A 289 -12.51 -11.87 -24.78
N LEU A 290 -12.88 -12.58 -23.72
CA LEU A 290 -12.16 -13.75 -23.21
C LEU A 290 -12.65 -15.04 -23.88
N GLN A 291 -12.42 -15.13 -25.19
CA GLN A 291 -12.79 -16.25 -26.07
C GLN A 291 -11.84 -17.46 -25.94
N PHE A 292 -11.35 -17.71 -24.73
CA PHE A 292 -10.43 -18.82 -24.43
C PHE A 292 -10.82 -19.50 -23.12
N GLY A 293 -10.26 -20.68 -22.90
CA GLY A 293 -10.65 -21.59 -21.82
C GLY A 293 -11.43 -22.78 -22.38
N SER A 294 -11.38 -23.88 -21.65
CA SER A 294 -12.12 -25.11 -21.93
C SER A 294 -12.56 -25.64 -20.57
N ILE A 295 -13.71 -25.17 -20.09
CA ILE A 295 -14.15 -25.36 -18.71
C ILE A 295 -15.46 -26.15 -18.70
N GLY A 296 -15.52 -27.18 -17.84
CA GLY A 296 -16.69 -28.05 -17.72
C GLY A 296 -16.81 -29.05 -18.87
N GLU A 297 -17.90 -29.82 -18.86
CA GLU A 297 -18.16 -30.86 -19.87
C GLU A 297 -18.49 -30.27 -21.26
N GLU A 298 -19.02 -29.04 -21.29
CA GLU A 298 -19.35 -28.32 -22.51
C GLU A 298 -18.15 -27.59 -23.13
N GLU A 299 -16.94 -27.74 -22.56
CA GLU A 299 -15.69 -27.10 -23.01
C GLU A 299 -15.82 -25.57 -23.21
N GLN A 300 -16.63 -24.93 -22.36
CA GLN A 300 -16.99 -23.52 -22.51
C GLN A 300 -15.77 -22.61 -22.30
N THR A 301 -15.72 -21.54 -23.09
CA THR A 301 -14.83 -20.40 -22.88
C THR A 301 -15.27 -19.58 -21.68
N ILE A 302 -14.39 -18.71 -21.18
CA ILE A 302 -14.73 -17.77 -20.10
C ILE A 302 -15.90 -16.86 -20.52
N ALA A 303 -15.91 -16.39 -21.77
CA ALA A 303 -16.98 -15.56 -22.31
C ALA A 303 -18.34 -16.27 -22.22
N GLU A 304 -18.42 -17.53 -22.64
CA GLU A 304 -19.68 -18.31 -22.61
C GLU A 304 -20.18 -18.55 -21.18
N ILE A 305 -19.28 -18.84 -20.23
CA ILE A 305 -19.65 -18.98 -18.82
C ILE A 305 -20.25 -17.69 -18.28
N VAL A 306 -19.61 -16.54 -18.54
CA VAL A 306 -20.10 -15.24 -18.04
C VAL A 306 -21.41 -14.85 -18.72
N GLN A 307 -21.57 -15.13 -20.01
CA GLN A 307 -22.85 -14.97 -20.70
C GLN A 307 -23.95 -15.84 -20.07
N GLY A 308 -23.64 -17.09 -19.73
CA GLY A 308 -24.53 -17.98 -18.98
C GLY A 308 -24.87 -17.46 -17.59
N MET A 309 -23.88 -16.93 -16.86
CA MET A 309 -24.10 -16.30 -15.55
C MET A 309 -25.08 -15.13 -15.65
N TYR A 310 -24.88 -14.22 -16.61
CA TYR A 310 -25.79 -13.10 -16.84
C TYR A 310 -27.20 -13.60 -17.15
N TYR A 311 -27.30 -14.58 -18.05
CA TYR A 311 -28.57 -15.19 -18.42
C TYR A 311 -29.28 -15.79 -17.20
N GLU A 312 -28.56 -16.44 -16.29
CA GLU A 312 -29.10 -17.03 -15.05
C GLU A 312 -29.38 -16.04 -13.92
N GLY A 313 -29.21 -14.73 -14.17
CA GLY A 313 -29.60 -13.68 -13.23
C GLY A 313 -28.44 -13.10 -12.42
N TYR A 314 -27.20 -13.26 -12.87
CA TYR A 314 -26.05 -12.52 -12.35
C TYR A 314 -26.09 -11.06 -12.85
N ASP A 315 -27.08 -10.31 -12.39
CA ASP A 315 -27.32 -8.91 -12.74
C ASP A 315 -26.66 -7.94 -11.75
N PHE A 316 -26.79 -6.64 -12.03
CA PHE A 316 -26.28 -5.56 -11.19
C PHE A 316 -26.83 -5.57 -9.75
N ILE A 317 -28.10 -5.96 -9.56
CA ILE A 317 -28.72 -6.03 -8.23
C ILE A 317 -28.10 -7.19 -7.42
N HIS A 318 -27.85 -8.32 -8.07
CA HIS A 318 -27.15 -9.44 -7.46
C HIS A 318 -25.70 -9.05 -7.11
N PHE A 319 -24.99 -8.36 -8.01
CA PHE A 319 -23.67 -7.78 -7.73
C PHE A 319 -23.67 -6.86 -6.50
N CYS A 320 -24.68 -5.97 -6.38
CA CYS A 320 -24.87 -5.13 -5.20
C CYS A 320 -25.07 -5.98 -3.93
N SER A 321 -25.85 -7.06 -4.00
CA SER A 321 -26.08 -7.97 -2.88
C SER A 321 -24.79 -8.66 -2.42
N MET A 322 -23.99 -9.17 -3.36
CA MET A 322 -22.69 -9.81 -3.09
C MET A 322 -21.63 -8.83 -2.59
N SER A 323 -21.78 -7.53 -2.86
CA SER A 323 -20.87 -6.50 -2.36
C SER A 323 -21.00 -6.32 -0.84
N ILE A 324 -22.16 -6.63 -0.24
CA ILE A 324 -22.40 -6.47 1.20
C ILE A 324 -21.44 -7.33 2.05
N PRO A 325 -21.30 -8.65 1.81
CA PRO A 325 -20.26 -9.46 2.46
C PRO A 325 -18.86 -8.85 2.43
N ALA A 326 -18.40 -8.40 1.25
CA ALA A 326 -17.08 -7.81 1.08
C ALA A 326 -16.95 -6.48 1.85
N MET A 327 -18.00 -5.65 1.85
CA MET A 327 -18.04 -4.42 2.64
C MET A 327 -18.02 -4.69 4.15
N LEU A 328 -18.68 -5.76 4.62
CA LEU A 328 -18.65 -6.14 6.03
C LEU A 328 -17.23 -6.53 6.45
N VAL A 329 -16.50 -7.27 5.61
CA VAL A 329 -15.09 -7.60 5.86
C VAL A 329 -14.26 -6.31 6.07
N GLU A 330 -14.38 -5.35 5.15
CA GLU A 330 -13.70 -4.04 5.25
C GLU A 330 -14.05 -3.31 6.55
N VAL A 331 -15.34 -3.21 6.88
CA VAL A 331 -15.83 -2.48 8.05
C VAL A 331 -15.34 -3.13 9.35
N ILE A 332 -15.44 -4.45 9.48
CA ILE A 332 -15.03 -5.17 10.70
C ILE A 332 -13.53 -5.02 10.93
N VAL A 333 -12.72 -5.23 9.88
CA VAL A 333 -11.25 -5.10 10.00
C VAL A 333 -10.85 -3.69 10.37
N ARG A 334 -11.40 -2.67 9.69
CA ARG A 334 -11.06 -1.27 9.92
C ARG A 334 -11.51 -0.80 11.30
N LEU A 335 -12.73 -1.11 11.69
CA LEU A 335 -13.25 -0.73 13.02
C LEU A 335 -12.49 -1.44 14.13
N GLY A 336 -12.24 -2.75 13.98
CA GLY A 336 -11.43 -3.52 14.93
C GLY A 336 -10.03 -2.96 15.08
N TYR A 337 -9.36 -2.64 13.97
CA TYR A 337 -8.04 -2.02 13.98
C TYR A 337 -8.05 -0.64 14.66
N ALA A 338 -9.05 0.20 14.38
CA ALA A 338 -9.17 1.52 15.00
C ALA A 338 -9.37 1.42 16.52
N ILE A 339 -10.27 0.54 16.97
CA ILE A 339 -10.51 0.31 18.41
C ILE A 339 -9.23 -0.19 19.09
N LYS A 340 -8.51 -1.12 18.46
CA LYS A 340 -7.24 -1.64 18.97
C LYS A 340 -6.21 -0.53 19.14
N ARG A 341 -5.99 0.30 18.12
CA ARG A 341 -5.04 1.43 18.15
C ARG A 341 -5.36 2.43 19.27
N ILE A 342 -6.64 2.73 19.48
CA ILE A 342 -7.07 3.61 20.57
C ILE A 342 -6.73 2.98 21.94
N LYS A 343 -6.94 1.66 22.09
CA LYS A 343 -6.60 0.94 23.34
C LYS A 343 -5.09 0.84 23.58
N GLU A 344 -4.28 0.84 22.52
CA GLU A 344 -2.81 0.91 22.59
C GLU A 344 -2.29 2.31 22.95
N GLY A 345 -3.18 3.30 23.11
CA GLY A 345 -2.83 4.66 23.54
C GLY A 345 -2.65 5.67 22.40
N HIS A 346 -2.91 5.28 21.15
CA HIS A 346 -2.87 6.23 20.03
C HIS A 346 -4.03 7.21 20.06
N ALA A 347 -3.79 8.45 19.59
CA ALA A 347 -4.87 9.43 19.45
C ALA A 347 -5.94 8.96 18.45
N MET A 348 -7.18 9.39 18.66
CA MET A 348 -8.32 9.00 17.82
C MET A 348 -8.10 9.36 16.34
N LYS A 349 -7.58 10.57 16.06
CA LYS A 349 -7.23 11.04 14.71
C LYS A 349 -6.21 10.14 13.98
N ASP A 350 -5.29 9.54 14.74
CA ASP A 350 -4.21 8.69 14.24
C ASP A 350 -4.63 7.21 14.15
N SER A 351 -5.85 6.92 14.60
CA SER A 351 -6.47 5.60 14.58
C SER A 351 -7.55 5.47 13.49
N ILE A 352 -7.84 6.55 12.74
CA ILE A 352 -8.82 6.57 11.65
C ILE A 352 -8.34 5.62 10.54
N PRO A 353 -9.02 4.49 10.30
CA PRO A 353 -8.50 3.37 9.52
C PRO A 353 -8.80 3.53 8.03
N LEU A 354 -8.58 4.71 7.45
CA LEU A 354 -8.86 4.97 6.03
C LEU A 354 -7.61 4.80 5.15
N SER A 355 -6.46 5.27 5.63
CA SER A 355 -5.20 5.15 4.89
C SER A 355 -4.64 3.73 4.98
N LEU A 356 -4.15 3.21 3.85
CA LEU A 356 -3.36 1.97 3.78
C LEU A 356 -1.84 2.22 3.82
N ASN A 357 -1.42 3.47 4.09
CA ASN A 357 -0.01 3.79 4.28
C ASN A 357 0.53 3.02 5.49
N ARG A 358 1.59 2.23 5.27
CA ARG A 358 2.16 1.32 6.27
C ARG A 358 3.09 1.99 7.28
N GLU A 359 3.53 3.20 7.04
CA GLU A 359 4.19 4.00 8.08
C GLU A 359 3.15 4.48 9.12
N LYS A 360 1.96 4.89 8.65
CA LYS A 360 0.87 5.32 9.56
C LYS A 360 0.15 4.13 10.20
N HIS A 361 -0.19 3.12 9.39
CA HIS A 361 -0.93 1.93 9.79
C HIS A 361 -0.20 0.65 9.34
N PRO A 362 0.84 0.21 10.08
CA PRO A 362 1.75 -0.87 9.66
C PRO A 362 1.07 -2.20 9.33
N LYS A 363 -0.04 -2.49 10.02
CA LYS A 363 -0.68 -3.81 10.03
C LYS A 363 -1.99 -3.87 9.24
N LEU A 364 -2.69 -2.75 9.07
CA LEU A 364 -4.05 -2.70 8.54
C LEU A 364 -4.18 -3.33 7.14
N ALA A 365 -3.28 -2.99 6.22
CA ALA A 365 -3.31 -3.54 4.86
C ALA A 365 -3.10 -5.06 4.85
N THR A 366 -2.24 -5.58 5.72
CA THR A 366 -2.03 -7.03 5.88
C THR A 366 -3.28 -7.72 6.47
N MET A 367 -3.93 -7.10 7.46
CA MET A 367 -5.17 -7.64 8.05
C MET A 367 -6.29 -7.74 7.03
N LEU A 368 -6.47 -6.69 6.20
CA LEU A 368 -7.45 -6.68 5.11
C LEU A 368 -7.15 -7.75 4.08
N PHE A 369 -5.88 -7.93 3.71
CA PHE A 369 -5.46 -9.02 2.83
C PHE A 369 -5.85 -10.39 3.39
N ILE A 370 -5.53 -10.67 4.66
CA ILE A 370 -5.86 -11.96 5.29
C ILE A 370 -7.37 -12.20 5.29
N ALA A 371 -8.15 -11.22 5.74
CA ALA A 371 -9.59 -11.37 5.85
C ALA A 371 -10.26 -11.58 4.47
N HIS A 372 -9.83 -10.82 3.44
CA HIS A 372 -10.35 -11.02 2.08
C HIS A 372 -9.84 -12.31 1.43
N ALA A 373 -8.61 -12.75 1.71
CA ALA A 373 -8.09 -14.01 1.22
C ALA A 373 -8.92 -15.19 1.75
N GLY A 374 -9.20 -15.19 3.05
CA GLY A 374 -10.01 -16.22 3.68
C GLY A 374 -11.47 -16.22 3.20
N ALA A 375 -12.11 -15.05 3.13
CA ALA A 375 -13.47 -14.95 2.60
C ALA A 375 -13.56 -15.37 1.11
N THR A 376 -12.51 -15.13 0.33
CA THR A 376 -12.40 -15.61 -1.06
C THR A 376 -12.21 -17.13 -1.10
N ALA A 377 -11.41 -17.70 -0.21
CA ALA A 377 -11.26 -19.15 -0.09
C ALA A 377 -12.59 -19.83 0.25
N ALA A 378 -13.38 -19.23 1.15
CA ALA A 378 -14.73 -19.70 1.46
C ALA A 378 -15.67 -19.63 0.24
N ASN A 379 -15.64 -18.53 -0.53
CA ASN A 379 -16.42 -18.41 -1.77
C ASN A 379 -15.93 -19.39 -2.85
N ALA A 380 -14.62 -19.62 -2.98
CA ALA A 380 -14.08 -20.65 -3.86
C ALA A 380 -14.59 -22.05 -3.48
N GLY A 381 -14.66 -22.34 -2.16
CA GLY A 381 -15.32 -23.54 -1.64
C GLY A 381 -16.80 -23.60 -2.02
N LYS A 382 -17.56 -22.50 -1.85
CA LYS A 382 -18.98 -22.40 -2.26
C LYS A 382 -19.14 -22.72 -3.75
N VAL A 383 -18.32 -22.16 -4.62
CA VAL A 383 -18.33 -22.44 -6.07
C VAL A 383 -17.99 -23.89 -6.35
N TYR A 384 -16.95 -24.43 -5.71
CA TYR A 384 -16.54 -25.83 -5.86
C TYR A 384 -17.63 -26.82 -5.41
N PHE A 385 -18.33 -26.59 -4.31
CA PHE A 385 -19.37 -27.52 -3.85
C PHE A 385 -20.68 -27.38 -4.63
N THR A 386 -21.01 -26.17 -5.10
CA THR A 386 -22.24 -25.94 -5.87
C THR A 386 -22.09 -26.26 -7.35
N GLN A 387 -20.85 -26.31 -7.86
CA GLN A 387 -20.55 -26.45 -9.29
C GLN A 387 -21.30 -25.41 -10.15
N ASN A 388 -21.58 -24.24 -9.57
CA ASN A 388 -22.36 -23.19 -10.21
C ASN A 388 -21.52 -21.90 -10.33
N PRO A 389 -21.20 -21.43 -11.54
CA PRO A 389 -20.41 -20.22 -11.73
C PRO A 389 -21.13 -18.96 -11.20
N VAL A 390 -22.47 -18.97 -11.13
CA VAL A 390 -23.27 -17.88 -10.54
C VAL A 390 -23.00 -17.72 -9.04
N ALA A 391 -22.42 -18.73 -8.38
CA ALA A 391 -22.04 -18.66 -6.97
C ALA A 391 -20.78 -17.82 -6.70
N ILE A 392 -20.03 -17.42 -7.75
CA ILE A 392 -18.83 -16.58 -7.62
C ILE A 392 -19.21 -15.22 -7.03
N ASN A 393 -18.60 -14.82 -5.91
CA ASN A 393 -18.76 -13.47 -5.37
C ASN A 393 -17.75 -12.52 -6.03
N TYR A 394 -18.13 -11.96 -7.18
CA TYR A 394 -17.27 -11.10 -7.98
C TYR A 394 -16.66 -9.91 -7.19
N PRO A 395 -17.43 -9.14 -6.38
CA PRO A 395 -16.87 -8.10 -5.51
C PRO A 395 -15.77 -8.59 -4.58
N GLN A 396 -15.95 -9.77 -3.97
CA GLN A 396 -14.98 -10.36 -3.05
C GLN A 396 -13.69 -10.73 -3.77
N TRP A 397 -13.77 -11.30 -4.98
CA TRP A 397 -12.60 -11.61 -5.80
C TRP A 397 -11.84 -10.35 -6.25
N ILE A 398 -12.55 -9.26 -6.58
CA ILE A 398 -11.91 -7.95 -6.87
C ILE A 398 -11.15 -7.44 -5.64
N ALA A 399 -11.79 -7.47 -4.46
CA ALA A 399 -11.16 -7.02 -3.22
C ALA A 399 -9.90 -7.84 -2.90
N PHE A 400 -9.99 -9.17 -3.03
CA PHE A 400 -8.85 -10.06 -2.87
C PHE A 400 -7.73 -9.78 -3.87
N ALA A 401 -8.03 -9.58 -5.16
CA ALA A 401 -7.02 -9.25 -6.16
C ALA A 401 -6.28 -7.94 -5.83
N LYS A 402 -7.03 -6.90 -5.43
CA LYS A 402 -6.47 -5.60 -4.98
C LYS A 402 -5.52 -5.78 -3.79
N TYR A 403 -5.96 -6.48 -2.75
CA TYR A 403 -5.14 -6.66 -1.54
C TYR A 403 -3.98 -7.63 -1.74
N SER A 404 -4.13 -8.63 -2.61
CA SER A 404 -3.04 -9.53 -3.00
C SER A 404 -1.92 -8.79 -3.71
N TYR A 405 -2.26 -7.93 -4.67
CA TYR A 405 -1.27 -7.09 -5.34
C TYR A 405 -0.55 -6.16 -4.35
N SER A 406 -1.31 -5.48 -3.49
CA SER A 406 -0.74 -4.60 -2.46
C SER A 406 0.17 -5.35 -1.49
N GLN A 407 -0.22 -6.56 -1.07
CA GLN A 407 0.56 -7.39 -0.17
C GLN A 407 1.82 -7.94 -0.85
N LEU A 408 1.73 -8.36 -2.11
CA LEU A 408 2.87 -8.85 -2.88
C LEU A 408 3.91 -7.74 -3.08
N LYS A 409 3.46 -6.55 -3.49
CA LYS A 409 4.30 -5.36 -3.62
C LYS A 409 4.99 -5.01 -2.30
N TRP A 410 4.23 -5.09 -1.19
CA TRP A 410 4.76 -4.86 0.14
C TRP A 410 5.88 -5.85 0.50
N VAL A 411 5.64 -7.15 0.33
CA VAL A 411 6.60 -8.18 0.74
C VAL A 411 7.87 -8.16 -0.12
N LEU A 412 7.74 -7.98 -1.44
CA LEU A 412 8.86 -8.08 -2.37
C LEU A 412 9.69 -6.81 -2.49
N LEU A 413 9.06 -5.63 -2.40
CA LEU A 413 9.72 -4.36 -2.75
C LEU A 413 9.73 -3.37 -1.58
N GLU A 414 8.57 -3.07 -1.01
CA GLU A 414 8.44 -1.93 -0.09
C GLU A 414 8.97 -2.26 1.32
N LYS A 415 8.70 -3.46 1.85
CA LYS A 415 9.17 -3.85 3.19
C LYS A 415 10.69 -3.88 3.30
N PRO A 416 11.44 -4.50 2.35
CA PRO A 416 12.91 -4.47 2.40
C PRO A 416 13.46 -3.03 2.29
N ALA A 417 12.91 -2.22 1.39
CA ALA A 417 13.34 -0.84 1.21
C ALA A 417 13.07 0.03 2.45
N LEU A 418 11.88 -0.10 3.05
CA LEU A 418 11.52 0.66 4.25
C LEU A 418 12.33 0.22 5.47
N ARG A 419 12.68 -1.08 5.56
CA ARG A 419 13.57 -1.59 6.60
C ARG A 419 14.99 -1.05 6.46
N ASP A 420 15.53 -1.05 5.24
CA ASP A 420 16.85 -0.47 4.95
C ASP A 420 16.89 1.03 5.29
N ALA A 421 15.84 1.77 4.90
CA ALA A 421 15.69 3.18 5.26
C ALA A 421 15.62 3.40 6.78
N TYR A 422 14.88 2.55 7.50
CA TYR A 422 14.80 2.60 8.97
C TYR A 422 16.17 2.38 9.64
N VAL A 423 16.89 1.34 9.23
CA VAL A 423 18.21 1.02 9.78
C VAL A 423 19.21 2.14 9.49
N LYS A 424 19.28 2.62 8.23
CA LYS A 424 20.15 3.72 7.85
C LYS A 424 19.81 5.02 8.57
N GLY A 425 18.52 5.31 8.75
CA GLY A 425 18.07 6.49 9.48
C GLY A 425 18.62 6.51 10.91
N ARG A 426 18.48 5.40 11.63
CA ARG A 426 19.02 5.27 13.00
C ARG A 426 20.53 5.38 13.08
N ILE A 427 21.25 4.70 12.18
CA ILE A 427 22.72 4.77 12.12
C ILE A 427 23.19 6.20 11.83
N ASN A 428 22.52 6.90 10.91
CA ASN A 428 22.87 8.27 10.58
C ASN A 428 22.55 9.23 11.73
N GLU A 429 21.43 9.07 12.44
CA GLU A 429 21.12 9.85 13.65
C GLU A 429 22.20 9.72 14.72
N GLU A 430 22.71 8.49 14.94
CA GLU A 430 23.81 8.25 15.88
C GLU A 430 25.12 8.87 15.39
N LEU A 431 25.43 8.76 14.09
CA LEU A 431 26.61 9.37 13.50
C LEU A 431 26.58 10.90 13.61
N ASP A 432 25.45 11.52 13.30
CA ASP A 432 25.27 12.97 13.39
C ASP A 432 25.50 13.45 14.83
N ALA A 433 24.99 12.72 15.83
CA ALA A 433 25.23 13.03 17.24
C ALA A 433 26.72 12.98 17.62
N VAL A 434 27.46 11.99 17.12
CA VAL A 434 28.91 11.87 17.34
C VAL A 434 29.68 13.01 16.66
N LEU A 435 29.30 13.38 15.43
CA LEU A 435 29.91 14.49 14.72
C LEU A 435 29.65 15.82 15.43
N ASP A 436 28.44 16.03 15.96
CA ASP A 436 28.10 17.21 16.74
C ASP A 436 28.91 17.28 18.05
N GLU A 437 29.10 16.16 18.76
CA GLU A 437 29.93 16.10 19.95
C GLU A 437 31.42 16.36 19.64
N SER A 438 31.91 15.83 18.51
CA SER A 438 33.27 16.05 18.04
C SER A 438 33.51 17.53 17.74
N ASN A 439 32.59 18.18 17.01
CA ASN A 439 32.64 19.62 16.73
C ASN A 439 32.61 20.44 18.02
N ALA A 440 31.70 20.14 18.95
CA ALA A 440 31.62 20.84 20.23
C ALA A 440 32.88 20.66 21.10
N THR A 441 33.55 19.51 20.99
CA THR A 441 34.81 19.24 21.69
C THR A 441 35.97 20.00 21.05
N PHE A 442 36.03 20.04 19.72
CA PHE A 442 37.01 20.84 19.01
C PHE A 442 36.84 22.33 19.31
N ASP A 443 35.61 22.84 19.29
CA ASP A 443 35.32 24.25 19.58
C ASP A 443 35.80 24.65 20.98
N ARG A 444 35.48 23.84 22.01
CA ARG A 444 35.97 24.05 23.38
C ARG A 444 37.49 24.02 23.46
N PHE A 445 38.12 23.05 22.81
CA PHE A 445 39.58 22.95 22.78
C PHE A 445 40.21 24.16 22.09
N ALA A 446 39.60 24.64 20.99
CA ALA A 446 40.08 25.77 20.21
C ALA A 446 40.00 27.12 20.94
N GLU A 447 39.19 27.26 21.99
CA GLU A 447 39.08 28.50 22.79
C GLU A 447 40.45 28.98 23.31
N ASP A 448 41.34 28.04 23.64
CA ASP A 448 42.68 28.31 24.19
C ASP A 448 43.78 28.53 23.13
N TYR A 449 43.45 28.38 21.84
CA TYR A 449 44.42 28.41 20.74
C TYR A 449 44.09 29.48 19.69
N ILE A 450 45.10 29.85 18.90
CA ILE A 450 44.91 30.51 17.60
C ILE A 450 45.00 29.40 16.55
N VAL A 451 43.85 28.98 16.03
CA VAL A 451 43.75 27.91 15.05
C VAL A 451 43.97 28.46 13.64
N VAL A 452 44.93 27.89 12.92
CA VAL A 452 45.24 28.22 11.52
C VAL A 452 44.99 26.98 10.68
N PHE A 453 44.04 27.07 9.75
CA PHE A 453 43.81 26.05 8.73
C PHE A 453 44.70 26.37 7.52
N ASN A 454 45.54 25.43 7.12
CA ASN A 454 46.40 25.57 5.93
C ASN A 454 45.65 25.34 4.62
#